data_AF-A0A432FFN9-F1
#
_entry.id   AF-A0A432FFN9-F1
#
_cell.length_a   1.000
_cell.length_b   1.000
_cell.length_c   1.000
_cell.angle_alpha   90.00
_cell.angle_beta   90.00
_cell.angle_gamma   90.00
#
_symmetry.space_group_name_H-M   'P 1'
#
loop_
_entity.id
_entity.type
_entity.pdbx_description
1 polymer ?
#
loop_
_entity_poly.entity_id
_entity_poly.type
_entity_poly.pdbx_seq_one_letter_code
_entity_poly.pdbx_strand_id
1 'polypeptide(L)'
;MTFITDLDDLIRHHHGDVKKLREIRDTVRHDNFITTDNKNYVESLITMYLKNKPFAKPLPRQQSDTKIELQPKPATSSSDSKSNVAFSFLSNKKLGVLAGVAAAIAIIVIVGFTAINQTGTTDSAVSVTITEPLLVNVDQAVYQRADIISISGNSKSASTQSVELSIENTDGVKIWKENINPKKDGQFSTLVIAGGGGWENDGVYILKATHSDLASEIKFKFFT
;
A
#
# COMPACT_ATOMS: atom_id res chain seq x y z
N MET A 1 -5.90 -3.44 -27.84
CA MET A 1 -6.53 -2.24 -27.27
C MET A 1 -5.81 -1.91 -25.98
N THR A 2 -5.28 -0.70 -25.86
CA THR A 2 -4.73 -0.19 -24.60
C THR A 2 -5.73 0.79 -24.01
N PHE A 3 -5.76 0.89 -22.68
CA PHE A 3 -6.68 1.77 -21.95
C PHE A 3 -6.68 3.21 -22.47
N ILE A 4 -5.51 3.73 -22.87
CA ILE A 4 -5.38 5.08 -23.44
C ILE A 4 -6.02 5.18 -24.83
N THR A 5 -5.88 4.17 -25.69
CA THR A 5 -6.53 4.17 -27.00
C THR A 5 -8.05 4.15 -26.88
N ASP A 6 -8.59 3.31 -25.99
CA ASP A 6 -10.04 3.25 -25.76
C ASP A 6 -10.56 4.57 -25.15
N LEU A 7 -9.79 5.20 -24.26
CA LEU A 7 -10.11 6.51 -23.68
C LEU A 7 -10.08 7.63 -24.73
N ASP A 8 -9.09 7.64 -25.62
CA ASP A 8 -8.99 8.59 -26.73
C ASP A 8 -10.16 8.41 -27.72
N ASP A 9 -10.62 7.17 -27.95
CA ASP A 9 -11.80 6.86 -28.76
C ASP A 9 -13.11 7.39 -28.13
N LEU A 10 -13.29 7.23 -26.82
CA LEU A 10 -14.44 7.79 -26.11
C LEU A 10 -14.48 9.32 -26.17
N ILE A 11 -13.33 9.97 -26.03
CA ILE A 11 -13.20 11.43 -26.14
C ILE A 11 -13.52 11.88 -27.57
N ARG A 12 -12.97 11.21 -28.58
CA ARG A 12 -13.15 11.54 -30.00
C ARG A 12 -14.62 11.47 -30.42
N HIS A 13 -15.35 10.48 -29.92
CA HIS A 13 -16.75 10.25 -30.27
C HIS A 13 -17.76 10.85 -29.29
N HIS A 14 -17.30 11.69 -28.34
CA HIS A 14 -18.12 12.36 -27.34
C HIS A 14 -19.00 11.40 -26.50
N HIS A 15 -18.45 10.23 -26.17
CA HIS A 15 -19.14 9.20 -25.38
C HIS A 15 -18.90 9.41 -23.89
N GLY A 16 -19.79 10.17 -23.24
CA GLY A 16 -19.72 10.51 -21.81
C GLY A 16 -19.38 11.98 -21.56
N ASP A 17 -18.87 12.27 -20.36
CA ASP A 17 -18.41 13.61 -19.97
C ASP A 17 -16.98 13.80 -20.47
N VAL A 18 -16.87 14.49 -21.61
CA VAL A 18 -15.59 14.73 -22.29
C VAL A 18 -14.62 15.55 -21.44
N LYS A 19 -15.11 16.42 -20.55
CA LYS A 19 -14.23 17.20 -19.66
C LYS A 19 -13.58 16.26 -18.63
N LYS A 20 -14.39 15.40 -18.01
CA LYS A 20 -13.91 14.39 -17.07
C LYS A 20 -12.98 13.37 -17.75
N LEU A 21 -13.31 12.90 -18.95
CA LEU A 21 -12.46 11.96 -19.69
C LEU A 21 -11.10 12.57 -20.06
N ARG A 22 -11.06 13.86 -20.42
CA ARG A 22 -9.82 14.59 -20.69
C ARG A 22 -8.95 14.70 -19.44
N GLU A 23 -9.54 15.06 -18.31
CA GLU A 23 -8.85 15.13 -17.02
C GLU A 23 -8.24 13.77 -16.64
N ILE A 24 -9.02 12.69 -16.77
CA ILE A 24 -8.55 11.32 -16.52
C ILE A 24 -7.37 10.97 -17.44
N ARG A 25 -7.50 11.24 -18.75
CA ARG A 25 -6.44 10.96 -19.72
C ARG A 25 -5.16 11.73 -19.38
N ASP A 26 -5.31 13.01 -19.02
CA ASP A 26 -4.17 13.85 -18.70
C ASP A 26 -3.48 13.35 -17.43
N THR A 27 -4.21 12.99 -16.36
CA THR A 27 -3.61 12.36 -15.17
C THR A 27 -2.92 11.04 -15.48
N VAL A 28 -3.53 10.16 -16.27
CA VAL A 28 -2.93 8.86 -16.61
C VAL A 28 -1.66 9.06 -17.45
N ARG A 29 -1.62 10.04 -18.36
CA ARG A 29 -0.44 10.32 -19.20
C ARG A 29 0.74 10.93 -18.44
N HIS A 30 0.48 11.71 -17.39
CA HIS A 30 1.54 12.37 -16.61
C HIS A 30 2.01 11.51 -15.43
N ASP A 31 1.06 10.92 -14.70
CA ASP A 31 1.34 10.30 -13.39
C ASP A 31 1.21 8.77 -13.41
N ASN A 32 0.79 8.17 -14.54
CA ASN A 32 0.50 6.74 -14.66
C ASN A 32 -0.47 6.20 -13.59
N PHE A 33 -1.26 7.09 -12.98
CA PHE A 33 -2.19 6.77 -11.91
C PHE A 33 -3.64 7.05 -12.34
N ILE A 34 -4.57 6.22 -11.85
CA ILE A 34 -6.00 6.40 -12.05
C ILE A 34 -6.77 5.96 -10.81
N THR A 35 -7.75 6.75 -10.40
CA THR A 35 -8.64 6.37 -9.31
C THR A 35 -9.62 5.27 -9.75
N THR A 36 -10.05 4.43 -8.82
CA THR A 36 -11.01 3.35 -9.10
C THR A 36 -12.31 3.86 -9.69
N ASP A 37 -12.83 4.99 -9.21
CA ASP A 37 -14.06 5.61 -9.73
C ASP A 37 -13.90 6.05 -11.20
N ASN A 38 -12.75 6.64 -11.54
CA ASN A 38 -12.44 7.06 -12.89
C ASN A 38 -12.23 5.86 -13.81
N LYS A 39 -11.57 4.80 -13.33
CA LYS A 39 -11.43 3.55 -14.07
C LYS A 39 -12.79 2.91 -14.34
N ASN A 40 -13.64 2.75 -13.33
CA ASN A 40 -14.97 2.16 -13.47
C ASN A 40 -15.87 2.98 -14.41
N TYR A 41 -15.76 4.31 -14.33
CA TYR A 41 -16.45 5.23 -15.22
C TYR A 41 -16.05 5.01 -16.70
N VAL A 42 -14.75 4.97 -16.98
CA VAL A 42 -14.23 4.73 -18.33
C VAL A 42 -14.59 3.33 -18.83
N GLU A 43 -14.39 2.28 -18.04
CA GLU A 43 -14.73 0.89 -18.40
C GLU A 43 -16.22 0.70 -18.73
N SER A 44 -17.10 1.40 -18.00
CA SER A 44 -18.54 1.40 -18.29
C SER A 44 -18.85 2.00 -19.67
N LEU A 45 -18.14 3.07 -20.05
CA LEU A 45 -18.29 3.72 -21.36
C LEU A 45 -17.68 2.89 -22.48
N ILE A 46 -16.49 2.29 -22.28
CA ILE A 46 -15.87 1.37 -23.23
C ILE A 46 -16.82 0.21 -23.49
N THR A 47 -17.38 -0.37 -22.43
CA THR A 47 -18.32 -1.49 -22.54
C THR A 47 -19.59 -1.09 -23.28
N MET A 48 -20.11 0.12 -23.06
CA MET A 48 -21.35 0.59 -23.67
C MET A 48 -21.20 1.01 -25.13
N TYR A 49 -20.08 1.64 -25.50
CA TYR A 49 -19.92 2.31 -26.79
C TYR A 49 -18.87 1.67 -27.71
N LEU A 50 -17.86 1.01 -27.16
CA LEU A 50 -16.75 0.43 -27.94
C LEU A 50 -16.83 -1.10 -28.05
N LYS A 51 -17.49 -1.78 -27.11
CA LYS A 51 -17.73 -3.23 -27.15
C LYS A 51 -19.18 -3.54 -27.50
N ASN A 52 -19.38 -4.14 -28.67
CA ASN A 52 -20.71 -4.56 -29.16
C ASN A 52 -21.21 -5.85 -28.49
N LYS A 53 -21.36 -5.88 -27.16
CA LYS A 53 -22.03 -6.98 -26.43
C LYS A 53 -23.15 -6.41 -25.56
N PRO A 54 -24.43 -6.70 -25.85
CA PRO A 54 -25.51 -6.24 -25.00
C PRO A 54 -25.63 -7.18 -23.82
N PHE A 55 -25.50 -6.70 -22.58
CA PHE A 55 -26.26 -7.26 -21.46
C PHE A 55 -26.34 -6.33 -20.23
N ALA A 56 -27.54 -6.33 -19.66
CA ALA A 56 -28.00 -5.75 -18.38
C ALA A 56 -27.93 -4.22 -18.20
N LYS A 57 -29.11 -3.62 -18.41
CA LYS A 57 -29.53 -2.25 -18.07
C LYS A 57 -29.00 -1.78 -16.70
N PRO A 58 -28.38 -0.59 -16.59
CA PRO A 58 -28.10 0.03 -15.31
C PRO A 58 -29.42 0.46 -14.64
N LEU A 59 -29.51 0.33 -13.31
CA LEU A 59 -30.63 0.84 -12.52
C LEU A 59 -30.86 2.35 -12.77
N PRO A 60 -32.10 2.85 -12.60
CA PRO A 60 -32.43 4.25 -12.86
C PRO A 60 -31.63 5.18 -11.95
N ARG A 61 -31.07 6.22 -12.59
CA ARG A 61 -30.49 7.42 -11.98
C ARG A 61 -31.52 8.04 -11.03
N GLN A 62 -31.21 8.10 -9.73
CA GLN A 62 -31.93 8.96 -8.80
C GLN A 62 -31.41 10.39 -9.01
N GLN A 63 -32.20 11.19 -9.71
CA GLN A 63 -32.02 12.61 -9.89
C GLN A 63 -32.22 13.29 -8.52
N SER A 64 -31.14 13.75 -7.90
CA SER A 64 -31.24 14.68 -6.78
C SER A 64 -31.37 16.09 -7.35
N ASP A 65 -32.62 16.51 -7.62
CA ASP A 65 -32.93 17.93 -7.69
C ASP A 65 -32.77 18.50 -6.29
N THR A 66 -31.66 19.21 -6.04
CA THR A 66 -31.55 20.06 -4.85
C THR A 66 -31.29 21.49 -5.33
N LYS A 67 -32.39 22.23 -5.40
CA LYS A 67 -32.47 23.68 -5.52
C LYS A 67 -31.47 24.34 -4.55
N ILE A 68 -30.41 24.94 -5.09
CA ILE A 68 -29.50 25.79 -4.30
C ILE A 68 -30.20 27.14 -4.09
N GLU A 69 -30.61 27.40 -2.86
CA GLU A 69 -31.00 28.73 -2.39
C GLU A 69 -29.79 29.34 -1.67
N LEU A 70 -29.28 30.46 -2.19
CA LEU A 70 -28.18 31.24 -1.60
C LEU A 70 -28.75 32.12 -0.47
N GLN A 71 -28.25 31.95 0.75
CA GLN A 71 -28.46 32.86 1.88
C GLN A 71 -27.11 33.27 2.49
N PRO A 72 -26.94 34.51 2.99
CA PRO A 72 -25.63 35.14 3.16
C PRO A 72 -24.98 34.94 4.55
N LYS A 73 -23.64 34.96 4.51
CA LYS A 73 -22.63 35.12 5.58
C LYS A 73 -23.08 35.85 6.86
N PRO A 74 -22.58 35.39 8.03
CA PRO A 74 -21.88 36.28 8.96
C PRO A 74 -20.47 35.79 9.35
N ALA A 75 -19.70 36.71 9.93
CA ALA A 75 -18.24 36.68 10.06
C ALA A 75 -17.71 36.10 11.40
N THR A 76 -16.46 35.58 11.31
CA THR A 76 -15.38 35.58 12.31
C THR A 76 -15.59 34.93 13.68
N SER A 77 -14.89 33.82 13.95
CA SER A 77 -13.97 33.70 15.09
C SER A 77 -13.11 32.43 14.98
N SER A 78 -11.86 32.58 15.41
CA SER A 78 -10.74 31.63 15.42
C SER A 78 -10.97 30.38 16.28
N SER A 79 -10.41 29.25 15.86
CA SER A 79 -9.50 28.43 16.68
C SER A 79 -8.95 27.25 15.88
N ASP A 80 -7.62 27.14 15.87
CA ASP A 80 -6.88 26.00 15.37
C ASP A 80 -7.30 24.70 16.06
N SER A 81 -7.53 23.64 15.29
CA SER A 81 -7.51 22.28 15.82
C SER A 81 -7.02 21.29 14.78
N LYS A 82 -5.84 20.74 15.07
CA LYS A 82 -5.26 19.51 14.51
C LYS A 82 -6.32 18.42 14.37
N SER A 83 -6.66 18.04 13.14
CA SER A 83 -7.38 16.81 12.88
C SER A 83 -6.39 15.64 12.85
N ASN A 84 -6.26 14.93 13.97
CA ASN A 84 -5.76 13.56 13.94
C ASN A 84 -6.90 12.70 13.39
N VAL A 85 -6.78 12.23 12.15
CA VAL A 85 -7.76 11.32 11.57
C VAL A 85 -7.45 9.91 12.09
N ALA A 86 -8.15 9.49 13.14
CA ALA A 86 -8.14 8.11 13.60
C ALA A 86 -9.23 7.34 12.83
N PHE A 87 -8.83 6.42 11.96
CA PHE A 87 -9.76 5.50 11.30
C PHE A 87 -9.87 4.22 12.12
N SER A 88 -11.03 3.99 12.73
CA SER A 88 -11.38 2.74 13.39
C SER A 88 -12.09 1.81 12.40
N PHE A 89 -11.34 0.88 11.81
CA PHE A 89 -11.93 -0.19 11.01
C PHE A 89 -12.40 -1.31 11.94
N LEU A 90 -13.72 -1.52 12.05
CA LEU A 90 -14.27 -2.70 12.71
C LEU A 90 -13.96 -3.95 11.88
N SER A 91 -13.19 -4.88 12.45
CA SER A 91 -12.98 -6.21 11.88
C SER A 91 -14.27 -7.03 11.98
N ASN A 92 -14.84 -7.45 10.85
CA ASN A 92 -16.00 -8.35 10.80
C ASN A 92 -15.58 -9.82 10.91
N LYS A 93 -15.03 -10.26 12.05
CA LYS A 93 -14.77 -11.69 12.28
C LYS A 93 -16.08 -12.40 12.65
N LYS A 94 -16.72 -13.08 11.68
CA LYS A 94 -17.65 -14.18 12.02
C LYS A 94 -16.81 -15.34 12.55
N LEU A 95 -16.77 -15.43 13.88
CA LEU A 95 -16.03 -16.39 14.69
C LEU A 95 -16.72 -17.77 14.67
N GLY A 96 -16.24 -18.68 13.83
CA GLY A 96 -16.51 -20.11 13.96
C GLY A 96 -15.46 -20.73 14.88
N VAL A 97 -15.87 -21.14 16.08
CA VAL A 97 -14.99 -21.78 17.08
C VAL A 97 -14.66 -23.20 16.61
N LEU A 98 -13.40 -23.46 16.28
CA LEU A 98 -12.82 -24.80 16.38
C LEU A 98 -11.48 -24.72 17.10
N ALA A 99 -11.37 -25.63 18.06
CA ALA A 99 -10.38 -25.72 19.12
C ALA A 99 -8.93 -25.85 18.63
N GLY A 100 -8.01 -25.36 19.46
CA GLY A 100 -6.69 -25.96 19.65
C GLY A 100 -5.55 -25.32 18.85
N VAL A 101 -4.78 -24.47 19.53
CA VAL A 101 -3.32 -24.56 19.76
C VAL A 101 -2.84 -23.15 20.08
N ALA A 102 -2.34 -22.97 21.31
CA ALA A 102 -1.59 -21.79 21.67
C ALA A 102 -0.29 -21.77 20.84
N ALA A 103 -0.15 -20.79 19.95
CA ALA A 103 1.09 -20.54 19.24
C ALA A 103 1.67 -19.22 19.73
N ALA A 104 2.46 -19.28 20.80
CA ALA A 104 3.46 -18.27 21.05
C ALA A 104 4.57 -18.48 20.01
N ILE A 105 4.73 -17.56 19.06
CA ILE A 105 5.83 -17.62 18.09
C ILE A 105 6.43 -16.22 17.98
N ALA A 106 7.53 -16.01 18.69
CA ALA A 106 8.50 -14.97 18.35
C ALA A 106 9.58 -15.65 17.50
N ILE A 107 9.71 -15.27 16.23
CA ILE A 107 10.86 -15.63 15.40
C ILE A 107 11.58 -14.33 15.08
N ILE A 108 12.69 -14.09 15.78
CA ILE A 108 13.66 -13.04 15.44
C ILE A 108 14.85 -13.76 14.81
N VAL A 109 15.02 -13.63 13.50
CA VAL A 109 16.22 -14.10 12.79
C VAL A 109 17.01 -12.85 12.38
N ILE A 110 18.05 -12.54 13.13
CA ILE A 110 19.00 -11.46 12.81
C ILE A 110 20.16 -12.10 12.04
N VAL A 111 20.24 -11.85 10.72
CA VAL A 111 21.44 -12.16 9.92
C VAL A 111 22.17 -10.86 9.67
N GLY A 112 23.27 -10.64 10.42
CA GLY A 112 24.23 -9.56 10.11
C GLY A 112 25.13 -9.99 8.96
N PHE A 113 25.17 -9.23 7.88
CA PHE A 113 26.11 -9.46 6.78
C PHE A 113 27.50 -8.96 7.20
N THR A 114 28.48 -9.86 7.37
CA THR A 114 29.90 -9.48 7.40
C THR A 114 30.44 -9.49 5.98
N ALA A 115 30.57 -8.32 5.36
CA ALA A 115 31.38 -8.17 4.15
C ALA A 115 32.86 -8.25 4.54
N ILE A 116 33.45 -9.44 4.41
CA ILE A 116 34.89 -9.67 4.56
C ILE A 116 35.62 -9.14 3.33
N ASN A 117 36.14 -7.91 3.41
CA ASN A 117 37.22 -7.46 2.54
C ASN A 117 38.56 -7.69 3.25
N GLN A 118 39.46 -8.32 2.52
CA GLN A 118 40.71 -8.92 2.95
C GLN A 118 41.80 -7.93 3.41
N THR A 119 42.53 -8.38 4.44
CA THR A 119 43.98 -8.23 4.68
C THR A 119 44.54 -6.86 5.08
N GLY A 120 44.96 -6.75 6.35
CA GLY A 120 45.90 -5.75 6.83
C GLY A 120 45.81 -5.55 8.34
N THR A 121 46.70 -6.20 9.10
CA THR A 121 46.86 -6.06 10.55
C THR A 121 47.13 -4.60 10.95
N THR A 122 46.25 -4.02 11.76
CA THR A 122 46.61 -3.04 12.80
C THR A 122 45.60 -3.14 13.92
N ASP A 123 46.09 -3.39 15.14
CA ASP A 123 45.35 -3.31 16.39
C ASP A 123 44.57 -2.00 16.47
N SER A 124 43.27 -2.09 16.33
CA SER A 124 42.35 -0.99 16.57
C SER A 124 41.29 -1.55 17.48
N ALA A 125 41.23 -1.01 18.70
CA ALA A 125 40.20 -1.32 19.68
C ALA A 125 38.85 -1.28 18.97
N VAL A 126 38.27 -2.46 18.74
CA VAL A 126 36.92 -2.58 18.21
C VAL A 126 36.03 -2.11 19.33
N SER A 127 35.75 -0.80 19.34
CA SER A 127 34.53 -0.28 19.91
C SER A 127 33.41 -1.01 19.20
N VAL A 128 32.94 -2.11 19.80
CA VAL A 128 31.68 -2.73 19.41
C VAL A 128 30.64 -1.70 19.78
N THR A 129 30.34 -0.80 18.83
CA THR A 129 29.08 -0.08 18.85
C THR A 129 28.04 -1.18 18.82
N ILE A 130 27.38 -1.43 19.96
CA ILE A 130 26.17 -2.24 19.98
C ILE A 130 25.15 -1.41 19.22
N THR A 131 25.17 -1.53 17.89
CA THR A 131 24.20 -0.90 17.02
C THR A 131 22.89 -1.62 17.28
N GLU A 132 22.01 -0.95 18.01
CA GLU A 132 20.67 -1.43 18.32
C GLU A 132 19.95 -1.87 17.03
N PRO A 133 19.37 -3.08 16.98
CA PRO A 133 18.91 -3.66 15.72
C PRO A 133 17.64 -2.98 15.19
N LEU A 134 17.53 -2.86 13.87
CA LEU A 134 16.28 -2.50 13.18
C LEU A 134 15.22 -3.58 13.46
N LEU A 135 14.11 -3.19 14.09
CA LEU A 135 13.01 -4.09 14.39
C LEU A 135 11.91 -3.94 13.35
N VAL A 136 11.42 -5.07 12.82
CA VAL A 136 10.27 -5.14 11.92
C VAL A 136 9.36 -6.30 12.33
N ASN A 137 8.05 -6.11 12.20
CA ASN A 137 7.05 -7.12 12.49
C ASN A 137 5.84 -6.99 11.55
N VAL A 138 5.10 -8.08 11.41
CA VAL A 138 3.82 -8.17 10.70
C VAL A 138 2.71 -8.61 11.66
N ASP A 139 1.45 -8.31 11.36
CA ASP A 139 0.33 -8.64 12.25
C ASP A 139 -0.05 -10.14 12.27
N GLN A 140 0.27 -10.88 11.20
CA GLN A 140 -0.07 -12.30 11.05
C GLN A 140 1.07 -13.07 10.38
N ALA A 141 1.15 -14.38 10.65
CA ALA A 141 2.13 -15.26 10.01
C ALA A 141 1.62 -15.86 8.69
N VAL A 142 0.33 -15.71 8.39
CA VAL A 142 -0.35 -16.29 7.23
C VAL A 142 -1.36 -15.28 6.69
N TYR A 143 -1.37 -15.07 5.38
CA TYR A 143 -2.29 -14.17 4.68
C TYR A 143 -2.92 -14.87 3.46
N GLN A 144 -4.06 -14.34 3.03
CA GLN A 144 -4.76 -14.72 1.81
C GLN A 144 -4.86 -13.56 0.83
N ARG A 145 -5.26 -13.86 -0.41
CA ARG A 145 -5.50 -12.84 -1.44
C ARG A 145 -6.41 -11.72 -0.92
N ALA A 146 -5.96 -10.49 -1.12
CA ALA A 146 -6.62 -9.25 -0.70
C ALA A 146 -6.66 -8.98 0.81
N ASP A 147 -5.98 -9.79 1.64
CA ASP A 147 -5.75 -9.41 3.03
C ASP A 147 -4.90 -8.14 3.14
N ILE A 148 -5.08 -7.41 4.24
CA ILE A 148 -4.25 -6.26 4.59
C ILE A 148 -3.16 -6.73 5.54
N ILE A 149 -1.91 -6.57 5.14
CA ILE A 149 -0.73 -6.82 5.96
C ILE A 149 -0.39 -5.50 6.66
N SER A 150 -0.41 -5.52 8.00
CA SER A 150 0.04 -4.40 8.82
C SER A 150 1.49 -4.61 9.21
N ILE A 151 2.36 -3.72 8.72
CA ILE A 151 3.78 -3.74 8.99
C ILE A 151 4.10 -2.67 10.03
N SER A 152 4.86 -3.04 11.05
CA SER A 152 5.31 -2.11 12.09
C SER A 152 6.78 -2.35 12.43
N GLY A 153 7.44 -1.33 12.96
CA GLY A 153 8.82 -1.47 13.38
C GLY A 153 9.36 -0.26 14.10
N ASN A 154 10.62 -0.37 14.51
CA ASN A 154 11.34 0.69 15.20
C ASN A 154 12.79 0.72 14.72
N SER A 155 13.23 1.88 14.21
CA SER A 155 14.61 2.10 13.79
C SER A 155 15.55 2.49 14.94
N LYS A 156 14.99 2.77 16.13
CA LYS A 156 15.53 3.23 17.43
C LYS A 156 16.48 4.44 17.42
N SER A 157 17.05 4.73 16.26
CA SER A 157 17.78 5.92 15.94
C SER A 157 16.79 6.97 15.44
N ALA A 158 16.75 8.12 16.10
CA ALA A 158 16.08 9.32 15.62
C ALA A 158 16.84 9.85 14.39
N SER A 159 16.78 9.10 13.29
CA SER A 159 17.39 9.47 12.03
C SER A 159 16.40 10.28 11.21
N THR A 160 16.93 11.20 10.41
CA THR A 160 16.20 11.82 9.30
C THR A 160 16.12 10.88 8.09
N GLN A 161 16.66 9.68 8.21
CA GLN A 161 16.81 8.73 7.10
C GLN A 161 15.60 7.81 7.03
N SER A 162 15.12 7.60 5.81
CA SER A 162 13.99 6.71 5.56
C SER A 162 14.37 5.24 5.77
N VAL A 163 13.43 4.45 6.29
CA VAL A 163 13.49 2.99 6.28
C VAL A 163 12.94 2.52 4.94
N GLU A 164 13.72 1.73 4.19
CA GLU A 164 13.23 1.05 2.99
C GLU A 164 12.66 -0.31 3.39
N LEU A 165 11.41 -0.55 3.02
CA LEU A 165 10.73 -1.83 3.15
C LEU A 165 10.54 -2.46 1.77
N SER A 166 10.61 -3.78 1.69
CA SER A 166 10.27 -4.51 0.47
C SER A 166 9.73 -5.92 0.75
N ILE A 167 8.89 -6.42 -0.14
CA ILE A 167 8.38 -7.80 -0.10
C ILE A 167 8.90 -8.56 -1.31
N GLU A 168 9.49 -9.72 -1.07
CA GLU A 168 9.89 -10.69 -2.08
C GLU A 168 8.93 -11.88 -2.07
N ASN A 169 8.54 -12.33 -3.27
CA ASN A 169 7.68 -13.49 -3.46
C ASN A 169 8.47 -14.82 -3.40
N THR A 170 7.79 -15.93 -3.64
CA THR A 170 8.38 -17.28 -3.62
C THR A 170 9.49 -17.48 -4.64
N ASP A 171 9.51 -16.69 -5.71
CA ASP A 171 10.51 -16.74 -6.77
C ASP A 171 11.71 -15.81 -6.49
N GLY A 172 11.73 -15.16 -5.33
CA GLY A 172 12.74 -14.17 -4.95
C GLY A 172 12.59 -12.83 -5.68
N VAL A 173 11.46 -12.61 -6.36
CA VAL A 173 11.17 -11.35 -7.07
C VAL A 173 10.64 -10.33 -6.07
N LYS A 174 11.21 -9.12 -6.07
CA LYS A 174 10.70 -7.99 -5.29
C LYS A 174 9.42 -7.45 -5.93
N ILE A 175 8.28 -7.66 -5.25
CA ILE A 175 6.95 -7.34 -5.75
C ILE A 175 6.35 -6.08 -5.13
N TRP A 176 6.95 -5.61 -4.04
CA TRP A 176 6.55 -4.37 -3.37
C TRP A 176 7.77 -3.70 -2.73
N LYS A 177 7.75 -2.36 -2.71
CA LYS A 177 8.78 -1.51 -2.09
C LYS A 177 8.15 -0.22 -1.60
N GLU A 178 8.55 0.24 -0.42
CA GLU A 178 8.15 1.53 0.13
C GLU A 178 9.29 2.14 0.96
N ASN A 179 9.46 3.46 0.89
CA ASN A 179 10.39 4.20 1.74
C ASN A 179 9.57 5.01 2.76
N ILE A 180 9.75 4.73 4.05
CA ILE A 180 8.99 5.34 5.13
C ILE A 180 9.92 6.18 5.99
N ASN A 181 9.50 7.40 6.32
CA ASN A 181 10.19 8.21 7.31
C ASN A 181 9.69 7.82 8.70
N PRO A 182 10.55 7.27 9.59
CA PRO A 182 10.16 7.01 10.96
C PRO A 182 9.71 8.28 11.68
N LYS A 183 8.86 8.11 12.70
CA LYS A 183 8.54 9.18 13.64
C LYS A 183 9.79 9.56 14.44
N LYS A 184 9.70 10.67 15.19
CA LYS A 184 10.81 11.17 16.02
C LYS A 184 11.32 10.16 17.06
N ASP A 185 10.50 9.21 17.44
CA ASP A 185 10.80 8.12 18.37
C ASP A 185 11.26 6.82 17.67
N GLY A 186 11.54 6.88 16.37
CA GLY A 186 11.98 5.75 15.54
C GLY A 186 10.86 4.81 15.10
N GLN A 187 9.62 5.00 15.57
CA GLN A 187 8.51 4.12 15.21
C GLN A 187 8.03 4.37 13.78
N PHE A 188 7.76 3.30 13.05
CA PHE A 188 7.16 3.36 11.72
C PHE A 188 6.09 2.27 11.56
N SER A 189 5.15 2.52 10.65
CA SER A 189 4.10 1.57 10.30
C SER A 189 3.57 1.86 8.91
N THR A 190 3.19 0.83 8.17
CA THR A 190 2.49 0.93 6.88
C THR A 190 1.52 -0.23 6.70
N LEU A 191 0.66 -0.12 5.70
CA LEU A 191 -0.29 -1.16 5.29
C LEU A 191 -0.02 -1.52 3.84
N VAL A 192 -0.02 -2.81 3.52
CA VAL A 192 0.06 -3.32 2.15
C VAL A 192 -1.03 -4.36 1.93
N ILE A 193 -1.63 -4.35 0.73
CA ILE A 193 -2.63 -5.34 0.34
C ILE A 193 -1.90 -6.53 -0.30
N ALA A 194 -2.20 -7.75 0.17
CA ALA A 194 -1.69 -9.00 -0.38
C ALA A 194 -2.38 -9.32 -1.72
N GLY A 195 -2.13 -8.49 -2.73
CA GLY A 195 -2.75 -8.62 -4.04
C GLY A 195 -2.10 -7.74 -5.10
N GLY A 196 -2.36 -8.07 -6.37
CA GLY A 196 -1.68 -7.48 -7.53
C GLY A 196 -0.70 -8.48 -8.17
N GLY A 197 0.15 -7.99 -9.06
CA GLY A 197 1.20 -8.82 -9.67
C GLY A 197 2.22 -9.26 -8.62
N GLY A 198 2.63 -10.53 -8.66
CA GLY A 198 3.58 -11.12 -7.70
C GLY A 198 2.94 -11.92 -6.56
N TRP A 199 1.60 -11.92 -6.46
CA TRP A 199 0.80 -12.65 -5.45
C TRP A 199 0.07 -13.86 -6.06
N GLU A 200 0.65 -14.50 -7.08
CA GLU A 200 0.01 -15.61 -7.82
C GLU A 200 0.28 -16.99 -7.22
N ASN A 201 1.33 -17.12 -6.41
CA ASN A 201 1.82 -18.40 -5.92
C ASN A 201 1.71 -18.51 -4.40
N ASP A 202 1.18 -19.64 -3.93
CA ASP A 202 1.22 -19.99 -2.52
C ASP A 202 2.67 -20.21 -2.07
N GLY A 203 2.99 -19.80 -0.85
CA GLY A 203 4.30 -20.11 -0.28
C GLY A 203 4.79 -19.11 0.76
N VAL A 204 6.12 -19.07 0.92
CA VAL A 204 6.79 -18.20 1.89
C VAL A 204 7.25 -16.93 1.20
N TYR A 205 6.77 -15.81 1.69
CA TYR A 205 7.13 -14.47 1.29
C TYR A 205 8.06 -13.86 2.34
N ILE A 206 8.89 -12.92 1.90
CA ILE A 206 9.94 -12.31 2.74
C ILE A 206 9.73 -10.80 2.77
N LEU A 207 9.49 -10.23 3.95
CA LEU A 207 9.55 -8.79 4.19
C LEU A 207 10.96 -8.43 4.66
N LYS A 208 11.60 -7.52 3.94
CA LYS A 208 12.91 -6.95 4.28
C LYS A 208 12.75 -5.48 4.65
N ALA A 209 13.42 -5.07 5.72
CA ALA A 209 13.57 -3.69 6.15
C ALA A 209 15.05 -3.32 6.14
N THR A 210 15.41 -2.18 5.58
CA THR A 210 16.78 -1.66 5.56
C THR A 210 16.81 -0.19 5.98
N HIS A 211 17.75 0.16 6.84
CA HIS A 211 17.94 1.51 7.36
C HIS A 211 19.43 1.77 7.57
N SER A 212 20.03 2.54 6.66
CA SER A 212 21.48 2.77 6.61
C SER A 212 22.23 1.43 6.55
N ASP A 213 23.03 1.09 7.55
CA ASP A 213 23.79 -0.17 7.59
C ASP A 213 23.02 -1.32 8.28
N LEU A 214 21.79 -1.08 8.73
CA LEU A 214 20.96 -2.06 9.42
C LEU A 214 19.96 -2.71 8.46
N ALA A 215 19.78 -4.01 8.62
CA ALA A 215 18.78 -4.79 7.90
C ALA A 215 18.03 -5.72 8.85
N SER A 216 16.77 -6.00 8.53
CA SER A 216 15.89 -6.90 9.27
C SER A 216 15.01 -7.65 8.30
N GLU A 217 14.72 -8.92 8.59
CA GLU A 217 13.91 -9.79 7.71
C GLU A 217 12.87 -10.54 8.53
N ILE A 218 11.66 -10.65 7.98
CA ILE A 218 10.60 -11.50 8.52
C ILE A 218 9.94 -12.30 7.40
N LYS A 219 9.59 -13.56 7.70
CA LYS A 219 8.95 -14.47 6.76
C LYS A 219 7.49 -14.68 7.14
N PHE A 220 6.60 -14.70 6.15
CA PHE A 220 5.19 -15.01 6.32
C PHE A 220 4.71 -15.92 5.19
N LYS A 221 3.60 -16.62 5.40
CA LYS A 221 2.98 -17.47 4.38
C LYS A 221 1.87 -16.72 3.66
N PHE A 222 1.70 -17.01 2.39
CA PHE A 222 0.59 -16.52 1.58
C PHE A 222 -0.09 -17.70 0.87
N PHE A 223 -1.42 -17.63 0.75
CA PHE A 223 -2.26 -18.59 0.04
C PHE A 223 -3.28 -17.86 -0.85
N THR A 224 -3.50 -18.36 -2.06
CA THR A 224 -4.33 -17.72 -3.09
C THR A 224 -5.80 -18.09 -2.97
#